data_AF-A0A7X6WYS5-F1
#
_entry.id   AF-A0A7X6WYS5-F1
#
_cell.length_a   1.000
_cell.length_b   1.000
_cell.length_c   1.000
_cell.angle_alpha   90.00
_cell.angle_beta   90.00
_cell.angle_gamma   90.00
#
_symmetry.space_group_name_H-M   'P 1'
#
loop_
_entity.id
_entity.type
_entity.pdbx_description
1 polymer ?
#
loop_
_entity_poly.entity_id
_entity_poly.type
_entity_poly.pdbx_seq_one_letter_code
_entity_poly.pdbx_strand_id
1 'polypeptide(L)'
;GKVDHLRMVMQDEPGKDGGPRKHYVLLYDSVPGGTGYLHQLLAQDAQTLADVLNMALEALNTCSCNADPEKDGCYRCLYQYRLGRNMELVSRDSAKAVLSDLVKSLGQLEAVETISDIYINPNFDSVLEARFIESLKRLGGVGPLPVVKLVSDIVNGKSGYVLEVGKQRYRIEPQCELGADHGVEVSSKPDFVIWPWATGSQRRPIAVFCDGWVYHKDTLNDDARKRSAIVNSNAFWVWSVTHQDVVTALDGSLSTDLESPLVAMARHNGSKAPATVPRAQEKAFMHHSVARLLQWLASAESKESDSALGSLQRDALWLSFLAVPSSSADNTACEQQLAPWLHRLPSSIFEAGSNWPGAGYAPYMSKPGQACVLMGRWPLKLAQGVIPAEGWSAPGMVLLDTSMADNAEALHLAWRRWLQLYNTMQVLPGMLLTTAEGLDDRDYDALGVVAAGESVPAQAADHTALQQAWLEALNDVLDELKPGLTALAKAGATVPGVGYELANEKGAVVADAELAWQTEQLAVLRPDQDDLVSVWQAAGWTTLMLDDAYAQVEGRPWAVAIAAALNLTLEPTQELYTEE
;
A
#
# COMPACT_ATOMS: atom_id res chain seq x y z
N GLY A 1 -21.72 -47.71 -1.41
CA GLY A 1 -20.82 -48.44 -2.34
C GLY A 1 -19.38 -48.13 -1.97
N LYS A 2 -18.39 -48.78 -2.59
CA LYS A 2 -16.98 -48.38 -2.39
C LYS A 2 -16.76 -46.98 -2.95
N VAL A 3 -16.16 -46.08 -2.16
CA VAL A 3 -15.91 -44.67 -2.53
C VAL A 3 -14.63 -44.45 -3.34
N ASP A 4 -13.94 -45.54 -3.71
CA ASP A 4 -12.67 -45.56 -4.44
C ASP A 4 -12.71 -44.86 -5.83
N HIS A 5 -13.90 -44.46 -6.27
CA HIS A 5 -14.14 -43.72 -7.51
C HIS A 5 -14.00 -42.19 -7.35
N LEU A 6 -14.12 -41.66 -6.13
CA LEU A 6 -13.82 -40.26 -5.84
C LEU A 6 -12.31 -40.09 -5.82
N ARG A 7 -11.80 -39.15 -6.62
CA ARG A 7 -10.38 -38.88 -6.76
C ARG A 7 -10.06 -37.43 -6.44
N MET A 8 -8.90 -37.23 -5.83
CA MET A 8 -8.35 -35.92 -5.55
C MET A 8 -7.10 -35.74 -6.39
N VAL A 9 -6.98 -34.58 -7.04
CA VAL A 9 -5.77 -34.18 -7.75
C VAL A 9 -5.46 -32.73 -7.40
N MET A 10 -4.17 -32.40 -7.39
CA MET A 10 -3.76 -31.00 -7.39
C MET A 10 -3.99 -30.46 -8.79
N GLN A 11 -4.77 -29.38 -8.90
CA GLN A 11 -4.93 -28.61 -10.12
C GLN A 11 -4.20 -27.29 -9.92
N ASP A 12 -3.40 -26.95 -10.92
CA ASP A 12 -2.66 -25.69 -10.95
C ASP A 12 -3.18 -24.88 -12.12
N GLU A 13 -3.65 -23.67 -11.83
CA GLU A 13 -4.11 -22.73 -12.85
C GLU A 13 -3.23 -21.47 -12.88
N PRO A 14 -2.85 -21.00 -14.07
CA PRO A 14 -2.21 -19.69 -14.19
C PRO A 14 -3.17 -18.62 -13.68
N GLY A 15 -2.66 -17.68 -12.87
CA GLY A 15 -3.45 -16.54 -12.44
C GLY A 15 -3.92 -15.73 -13.65
N LYS A 16 -5.18 -15.31 -13.63
CA LYS A 16 -5.75 -14.46 -14.68
C LYS A 16 -4.98 -13.14 -14.75
N ASP A 17 -4.74 -12.64 -15.96
CA ASP A 17 -4.06 -11.37 -16.22
C ASP A 17 -2.70 -11.23 -15.50
N GLY A 18 -1.95 -12.33 -15.34
CA GLY A 18 -0.63 -12.35 -14.70
C GLY A 18 -0.66 -12.28 -13.17
N GLY A 19 -1.76 -12.70 -12.55
CA GLY A 19 -1.82 -12.98 -11.12
C GLY A 19 -1.00 -14.21 -10.71
N PRO A 20 -0.81 -14.44 -9.40
CA PRO A 20 -0.11 -15.62 -8.90
C PRO A 20 -0.79 -16.92 -9.35
N ARG A 21 0.01 -17.98 -9.53
CA ARG A 21 -0.53 -19.31 -9.83
C ARG A 21 -1.46 -19.76 -8.71
N LYS A 22 -2.58 -20.35 -9.08
CA LYS A 22 -3.62 -20.82 -8.16
C LYS A 22 -3.48 -22.32 -7.99
N HIS A 23 -3.46 -22.79 -6.75
CA HIS A 23 -3.41 -24.21 -6.44
C HIS A 23 -4.74 -24.65 -5.83
N TYR A 24 -5.40 -25.59 -6.50
CA TYR A 24 -6.66 -26.18 -6.07
C TYR A 24 -6.49 -27.65 -5.74
N VAL A 25 -7.20 -28.13 -4.72
CA VAL A 25 -7.47 -29.56 -4.53
C VAL A 25 -8.77 -29.88 -5.26
N LEU A 26 -8.68 -30.46 -6.45
CA LEU A 26 -9.84 -30.86 -7.22
C LEU A 26 -10.31 -32.25 -6.75
N LEU A 27 -11.51 -32.29 -6.18
CA LEU A 27 -12.23 -33.53 -5.90
C LEU A 27 -13.22 -33.82 -7.04
N TYR A 28 -13.06 -34.95 -7.72
CA TYR A 28 -13.91 -35.34 -8.85
C TYR A 28 -14.29 -36.81 -8.82
N ASP A 29 -15.38 -37.15 -9.52
CA ASP A 29 -15.85 -38.51 -9.69
C ASP A 29 -15.25 -39.11 -10.97
N SER A 30 -14.53 -40.21 -10.86
CA SER A 30 -13.90 -40.88 -12.01
C SER A 30 -14.85 -41.75 -12.83
N VAL A 31 -16.10 -41.96 -12.40
CA VAL A 31 -17.11 -42.70 -13.17
C VAL A 31 -17.74 -41.77 -14.23
N PRO A 32 -17.70 -42.13 -15.53
CA PRO A 32 -18.35 -41.36 -16.58
C PRO A 32 -19.85 -41.16 -16.31
N GLY A 33 -20.32 -39.91 -16.35
CA GLY A 33 -21.70 -39.54 -16.01
C GLY A 33 -21.93 -39.23 -14.52
N GLY A 34 -20.95 -39.54 -13.66
CA GLY A 34 -21.00 -39.29 -12.22
C GLY A 34 -21.89 -40.29 -11.48
N THR A 35 -21.51 -40.60 -10.24
CA THR A 35 -22.30 -41.44 -9.33
C THR A 35 -23.33 -40.64 -8.51
N GLY A 36 -23.26 -39.31 -8.58
CA GLY A 36 -24.08 -38.39 -7.77
C GLY A 36 -23.53 -38.12 -6.37
N TYR A 37 -22.44 -38.77 -5.94
CA TYR A 37 -21.88 -38.59 -4.59
C TYR A 37 -21.40 -37.17 -4.32
N LEU A 38 -20.76 -36.50 -5.30
CA LEU A 38 -20.32 -35.12 -5.14
C LEU A 38 -21.50 -34.14 -5.06
N HIS A 39 -22.56 -34.41 -5.82
CA HIS A 39 -23.79 -33.63 -5.72
C HIS A 39 -24.42 -33.79 -4.32
N GLN A 40 -24.39 -34.99 -3.75
CA GLN A 40 -24.85 -35.21 -2.38
C GLN A 40 -23.92 -34.56 -1.34
N LEU A 41 -22.60 -34.57 -1.58
CA LEU A 41 -21.60 -33.97 -0.70
C LEU A 41 -21.80 -32.46 -0.57
N LEU A 42 -22.20 -31.81 -1.67
CA LEU A 42 -22.42 -30.36 -1.77
C LEU A 42 -23.90 -29.94 -1.63
N ALA A 43 -24.82 -30.88 -1.50
CA ALA A 43 -26.24 -30.59 -1.27
C ALA A 43 -26.46 -29.99 0.13
N GLN A 44 -27.59 -29.31 0.32
CA GLN A 44 -28.01 -28.72 1.61
C GLN A 44 -26.88 -27.87 2.21
N ASP A 45 -26.45 -26.84 1.48
CA ASP A 45 -25.38 -25.92 1.89
C ASP A 45 -24.07 -26.63 2.26
N ALA A 46 -23.77 -27.73 1.55
CA ALA A 46 -22.60 -28.57 1.77
C ALA A 46 -22.47 -29.14 3.20
N GLN A 47 -23.58 -29.34 3.92
CA GLN A 47 -23.56 -29.90 5.28
C GLN A 47 -22.83 -31.25 5.36
N THR A 48 -22.99 -32.10 4.34
CA THR A 48 -22.31 -33.41 4.30
C THR A 48 -20.78 -33.24 4.21
N LEU A 49 -20.29 -32.23 3.47
CA LEU A 49 -18.86 -31.90 3.42
C LEU A 49 -18.35 -31.42 4.78
N ALA A 50 -19.12 -30.54 5.43
CA ALA A 50 -18.82 -30.06 6.77
C ALA A 50 -18.71 -31.22 7.77
N ASP A 51 -19.66 -32.16 7.74
CA ASP A 51 -19.65 -33.34 8.62
C ASP A 51 -18.42 -34.22 8.37
N VAL A 52 -18.07 -34.46 7.10
CA VAL A 52 -16.90 -35.27 6.73
C VAL A 52 -15.60 -34.63 7.23
N LEU A 53 -15.44 -33.32 7.10
CA LEU A 53 -14.24 -32.60 7.56
C LEU A 53 -14.13 -32.61 9.09
N ASN A 54 -15.25 -32.43 9.80
CA ASN A 54 -15.31 -32.57 11.25
C ASN A 54 -14.93 -33.98 11.70
N MET A 55 -15.48 -35.01 11.06
CA MET A 55 -15.16 -36.41 11.36
C MET A 55 -13.70 -36.76 11.07
N ALA A 56 -13.11 -36.19 10.01
CA ALA A 56 -11.70 -36.36 9.69
C ALA A 56 -10.80 -35.73 10.75
N LEU A 57 -11.11 -34.49 11.18
CA LEU A 57 -10.38 -33.81 12.25
C LEU A 57 -10.46 -34.61 13.56
N GLU A 58 -11.66 -35.08 13.92
CA GLU A 58 -11.85 -35.89 15.12
C GLU A 58 -11.04 -37.19 15.06
N ALA A 59 -11.04 -37.89 13.92
CA ALA A 59 -10.26 -39.11 13.74
C ALA A 59 -8.74 -38.89 13.92
N LEU A 60 -8.22 -37.72 13.53
CA LEU A 60 -6.81 -37.35 13.81
C LEU A 60 -6.60 -37.01 15.29
N ASN A 61 -7.53 -36.29 15.92
CA ASN A 61 -7.44 -35.89 17.33
C ASN A 61 -7.49 -37.07 18.29
N THR A 62 -8.33 -38.06 18.03
CA THR A 62 -8.54 -39.22 18.91
C THR A 62 -7.67 -40.43 18.53
N CYS A 63 -6.79 -40.31 17.54
CA CYS A 63 -5.96 -41.43 17.13
C CYS A 63 -5.03 -41.89 18.26
N SER A 64 -4.91 -43.20 18.47
CA SER A 64 -4.03 -43.76 19.51
C SER A 64 -2.54 -43.45 19.29
N CYS A 65 -2.12 -43.08 18.07
CA CYS A 65 -0.73 -42.69 17.82
C CYS A 65 -0.37 -41.33 18.44
N ASN A 66 -1.34 -40.53 18.91
CA ASN A 66 -1.07 -39.29 19.63
C ASN A 66 -0.36 -39.52 20.98
N ALA A 67 -0.49 -40.73 21.55
CA ALA A 67 0.16 -41.09 22.81
C ALA A 67 1.64 -41.49 22.65
N ASP A 68 2.15 -41.54 21.41
CA ASP A 68 3.50 -41.98 21.10
C ASP A 68 4.32 -40.78 20.56
N PRO A 69 5.27 -40.22 21.34
CA PRO A 69 6.04 -39.05 20.94
C PRO A 69 6.90 -39.25 19.70
N GLU A 70 7.23 -40.51 19.38
CA GLU A 70 8.03 -40.87 18.20
C GLU A 70 7.16 -41.02 16.94
N LYS A 71 5.84 -40.77 17.02
CA LYS A 71 4.91 -40.91 15.90
C LYS A 71 4.18 -39.62 15.57
N ASP A 72 4.37 -39.18 14.33
CA ASP A 72 3.64 -38.06 13.72
C ASP A 72 2.63 -38.55 12.66
N GLY A 73 2.07 -39.75 12.86
CA GLY A 73 1.08 -40.34 11.97
C GLY A 73 1.06 -41.87 12.04
N CYS A 74 0.00 -42.49 11.49
CA CYS A 74 -0.07 -43.93 11.30
C CYS A 74 -1.06 -44.32 10.19
N TYR A 75 -1.06 -45.59 9.78
CA TYR A 75 -2.00 -46.14 8.77
C TYR A 75 -3.47 -46.14 9.19
N ARG A 76 -3.77 -45.86 10.47
CA ARG A 76 -5.16 -45.76 10.94
C ARG A 76 -5.73 -44.35 10.76
N CYS A 77 -4.89 -43.32 10.69
CA CYS A 77 -5.34 -41.92 10.68
C CYS A 77 -4.89 -41.14 9.44
N LEU A 78 -3.67 -41.36 8.94
CA LEU A 78 -3.09 -40.49 7.91
C LEU A 78 -2.32 -41.23 6.81
N TYR A 79 -1.55 -42.26 7.13
CA TYR A 79 -0.68 -42.91 6.15
C TYR A 79 -1.46 -43.79 5.16
N GLN A 80 -1.03 -43.76 3.90
CA GLN A 80 -1.48 -44.67 2.85
C GLN A 80 -0.35 -45.61 2.42
N TYR A 81 -0.71 -46.85 2.06
CA TYR A 81 0.24 -47.89 1.62
C TYR A 81 1.09 -47.53 0.39
N ARG A 82 0.78 -46.45 -0.33
CA ARG A 82 1.47 -46.02 -1.57
C ARG A 82 2.43 -44.84 -1.39
N LEU A 83 2.58 -44.29 -0.19
CA LEU A 83 3.35 -43.05 0.07
C LEU A 83 4.84 -43.28 0.43
N GLY A 84 5.40 -44.46 0.17
CA GLY A 84 6.68 -44.91 0.73
C GLY A 84 7.93 -44.03 0.50
N ARG A 85 7.91 -43.08 -0.44
CA ARG A 85 9.00 -42.09 -0.65
C ARG A 85 8.75 -40.70 -0.05
N ASN A 86 7.51 -40.38 0.33
CA ASN A 86 7.13 -39.06 0.84
C ASN A 86 6.65 -39.11 2.29
N MET A 87 6.82 -40.24 2.99
CA MET A 87 6.27 -40.43 4.33
C MET A 87 6.90 -39.49 5.38
N GLU A 88 8.14 -39.05 5.13
CA GLU A 88 8.84 -38.03 5.93
C GLU A 88 8.21 -36.62 5.80
N LEU A 89 7.44 -36.37 4.73
CA LEU A 89 6.74 -35.10 4.50
C LEU A 89 5.30 -35.10 5.04
N VAL A 90 4.85 -36.21 5.63
CA VAL A 90 3.46 -36.40 6.08
C VAL A 90 3.38 -36.31 7.59
N SER A 91 2.86 -35.18 8.07
CA SER A 91 2.69 -34.87 9.50
C SER A 91 1.21 -34.86 9.90
N ARG A 92 0.88 -35.57 10.98
CA ARG A 92 -0.44 -35.57 11.61
C ARG A 92 -0.75 -34.20 12.19
N ASP A 93 0.21 -33.56 12.82
CA ASP A 93 -0.03 -32.30 13.49
C ASP A 93 -0.24 -31.17 12.48
N SER A 94 0.48 -31.17 11.35
CA SER A 94 0.17 -30.30 10.20
C SER A 94 -1.21 -30.59 9.60
N ALA A 95 -1.59 -31.86 9.45
CA ALA A 95 -2.92 -32.24 8.95
C ALA A 95 -4.05 -31.76 9.89
N LYS A 96 -3.85 -31.82 11.21
CA LYS A 96 -4.79 -31.27 12.20
C LYS A 96 -4.92 -29.77 12.10
N ALA A 97 -3.80 -29.04 11.94
CA ALA A 97 -3.83 -27.59 11.78
C ALA A 97 -4.67 -27.18 10.57
N VAL A 98 -4.38 -27.78 9.40
CA VAL A 98 -5.13 -27.53 8.15
C VAL A 98 -6.61 -27.86 8.32
N LEU A 99 -6.96 -29.03 8.88
CA LEU A 99 -8.36 -29.41 9.07
C LEU A 99 -9.08 -28.54 10.12
N SER A 100 -8.38 -28.08 11.16
CA SER A 100 -8.95 -27.18 12.16
C SER A 100 -9.32 -25.83 11.55
N ASP A 101 -8.47 -25.29 10.69
CA ASP A 101 -8.73 -24.02 10.03
C ASP A 101 -9.86 -24.16 9.01
N LEU A 102 -9.88 -25.24 8.22
CA LEU A 102 -10.99 -25.54 7.31
C LEU A 102 -12.33 -25.65 8.06
N VAL A 103 -12.36 -26.38 9.18
CA VAL A 103 -13.59 -26.55 9.98
C VAL A 103 -14.08 -25.23 10.56
N LYS A 104 -13.19 -24.36 11.05
CA LYS A 104 -13.57 -23.03 11.56
C LYS A 104 -14.20 -22.15 10.48
N SER A 105 -13.74 -22.28 9.24
CA SER A 105 -14.20 -21.46 8.11
C SER A 105 -15.41 -22.02 7.37
N LEU A 106 -15.95 -23.18 7.76
CA LEU A 106 -17.11 -23.81 7.10
C LEU A 106 -18.35 -22.89 7.02
N GLY A 107 -18.53 -22.01 8.01
CA GLY A 107 -19.63 -21.05 8.01
C GLY A 107 -19.52 -19.92 6.98
N GLN A 108 -18.39 -19.85 6.25
CA GLN A 108 -18.09 -18.82 5.26
C GLN A 108 -18.10 -19.37 3.82
N LEU A 109 -18.66 -20.58 3.61
CA LEU A 109 -18.76 -21.17 2.28
C LEU A 109 -19.66 -20.33 1.37
N GLU A 110 -19.12 -19.91 0.22
CA GLU A 110 -19.84 -19.16 -0.80
C GLU A 110 -19.84 -19.90 -2.15
N ALA A 111 -20.94 -19.80 -2.87
CA ALA A 111 -21.04 -20.33 -4.23
C ALA A 111 -20.50 -19.30 -5.22
N VAL A 112 -19.54 -19.71 -6.06
CA VAL A 112 -18.98 -18.89 -7.13
C VAL A 112 -19.31 -19.49 -8.50
N GLU A 113 -19.56 -18.63 -9.50
CA GLU A 113 -19.86 -19.08 -10.87
C GLU A 113 -18.63 -19.68 -11.56
N THR A 114 -17.44 -19.11 -11.32
CA THR A 114 -16.20 -19.60 -11.92
C THR A 114 -15.03 -19.59 -10.92
N ILE A 115 -14.10 -20.52 -11.11
CA ILE A 115 -12.84 -20.63 -10.34
C ILE A 115 -11.92 -19.41 -10.58
N SER A 116 -12.11 -18.70 -11.69
CA SER A 116 -11.35 -17.48 -11.99
C SER A 116 -11.66 -16.33 -11.02
N ASP A 117 -12.85 -16.32 -10.43
CA ASP A 117 -13.36 -15.23 -9.59
C ASP A 117 -12.86 -15.28 -8.13
N ILE A 118 -12.17 -16.36 -7.76
CA ILE A 118 -11.60 -16.54 -6.42
C ILE A 118 -10.25 -15.81 -6.36
N TYR A 119 -10.18 -14.67 -5.66
CA TYR A 119 -8.96 -13.91 -5.36
C TYR A 119 -8.60 -14.12 -3.89
N ILE A 120 -7.48 -14.78 -3.59
CA ILE A 120 -7.05 -15.05 -2.21
C ILE A 120 -5.63 -14.54 -2.02
N ASN A 121 -5.48 -13.31 -1.54
CA ASN A 121 -4.34 -12.92 -0.72
C ASN A 121 -4.85 -13.03 0.73
N PRO A 122 -4.27 -13.87 1.61
CA PRO A 122 -4.76 -14.05 2.98
C PRO A 122 -4.66 -12.78 3.84
N ASN A 123 -3.94 -11.76 3.38
CA ASN A 123 -3.83 -10.46 4.04
C ASN A 123 -4.90 -9.46 3.60
N PHE A 124 -5.82 -9.79 2.70
CA PHE A 124 -6.90 -8.87 2.31
C PHE A 124 -8.12 -9.12 3.16
N ASP A 125 -8.63 -8.06 3.79
CA ASP A 125 -9.80 -8.12 4.66
C ASP A 125 -11.11 -8.04 3.83
N SER A 126 -11.01 -7.65 2.55
CA SER A 126 -12.17 -7.50 1.65
C SER A 126 -11.89 -7.72 0.15
N VAL A 127 -12.96 -8.01 -0.60
CA VAL A 127 -12.95 -8.07 -2.08
C VAL A 127 -12.59 -6.72 -2.71
N LEU A 128 -12.89 -5.61 -2.03
CA LEU A 128 -12.60 -4.27 -2.54
C LEU A 128 -11.09 -4.00 -2.58
N GLU A 129 -10.34 -4.47 -1.58
CA GLU A 129 -8.87 -4.37 -1.53
C GLU A 129 -8.21 -5.11 -2.70
N ALA A 130 -8.66 -6.35 -2.96
CA ALA A 130 -8.21 -7.12 -4.11
C ALA A 130 -8.44 -6.39 -5.44
N ARG A 131 -9.66 -5.87 -5.61
CA ARG A 131 -10.07 -5.14 -6.81
C ARG A 131 -9.33 -3.82 -6.96
N PHE A 132 -8.98 -3.15 -5.86
CA PHE A 132 -8.15 -1.95 -5.92
C PHE A 132 -6.78 -2.24 -6.54
N ILE A 133 -6.10 -3.28 -6.07
CA ILE A 133 -4.78 -3.69 -6.61
C ILE A 133 -4.87 -4.06 -8.10
N GLU A 134 -5.90 -4.80 -8.49
CA GLU A 134 -6.18 -5.11 -9.90
C GLU A 134 -6.41 -3.83 -10.72
N SER A 135 -7.17 -2.88 -10.17
CA SER A 135 -7.50 -1.63 -10.86
C SER A 135 -6.27 -0.77 -11.17
N LEU A 136 -5.25 -0.78 -10.31
CA LEU A 136 -3.97 -0.08 -10.57
C LEU A 136 -3.30 -0.61 -11.84
N LYS A 137 -3.27 -1.94 -12.01
CA LYS A 137 -2.71 -2.59 -13.20
C LYS A 137 -3.56 -2.32 -14.43
N ARG A 138 -4.89 -2.44 -14.29
CA ARG A 138 -5.84 -2.28 -15.40
C ARG A 138 -5.84 -0.88 -15.99
N LEU A 139 -5.65 0.14 -15.15
CA LEU A 139 -5.62 1.54 -15.56
C LEU A 139 -4.26 1.98 -16.13
N GLY A 140 -3.21 1.17 -15.94
CA GLY A 140 -1.89 1.43 -16.50
C GLY A 140 -1.93 1.53 -18.02
N GLY A 141 -1.41 2.63 -18.58
CA GLY A 141 -1.44 2.90 -20.02
C GLY A 141 -2.78 3.42 -20.57
N VAL A 142 -3.79 3.65 -19.72
CA VAL A 142 -5.05 4.26 -20.13
C VAL A 142 -4.91 5.78 -20.22
N GLY A 143 -5.21 6.35 -21.39
CA GLY A 143 -5.15 7.80 -21.60
C GLY A 143 -3.74 8.37 -21.36
N PRO A 144 -3.57 9.39 -20.50
CA PRO A 144 -2.26 9.97 -20.19
C PRO A 144 -1.50 9.21 -19.09
N LEU A 145 -2.07 8.14 -18.51
CA LEU A 145 -1.40 7.38 -17.46
C LEU A 145 -0.24 6.56 -18.04
N PRO A 146 0.92 6.50 -17.36
CA PRO A 146 2.02 5.65 -17.80
C PRO A 146 1.64 4.18 -17.64
N VAL A 147 2.44 3.31 -18.26
CA VAL A 147 2.34 1.86 -18.03
C VAL A 147 2.62 1.59 -16.55
N VAL A 148 1.77 0.74 -15.98
CA VAL A 148 1.91 0.24 -14.61
C VAL A 148 2.39 -1.19 -14.67
N LYS A 149 3.43 -1.51 -13.90
CA LYS A 149 3.80 -2.90 -13.60
C LYS A 149 3.56 -3.15 -12.13
N LEU A 150 2.99 -4.30 -11.83
CA LEU A 150 2.71 -4.74 -10.48
C LEU A 150 3.16 -6.19 -10.37
N VAL A 151 4.04 -6.47 -9.42
CA VAL A 151 4.60 -7.80 -9.17
C VAL A 151 4.42 -8.09 -7.69
N SER A 152 3.98 -9.31 -7.36
CA SER A 152 3.91 -9.76 -5.96
C SER A 152 5.32 -9.87 -5.38
N ASP A 153 5.48 -9.47 -4.12
CA ASP A 153 6.75 -9.49 -3.40
C ASP A 153 6.51 -9.68 -1.90
N ILE A 154 7.59 -9.84 -1.12
CA ILE A 154 7.53 -9.79 0.34
C ILE A 154 7.91 -8.38 0.79
N VAL A 155 6.99 -7.72 1.47
CA VAL A 155 7.17 -6.36 2.02
C VAL A 155 6.94 -6.44 3.52
N ASN A 156 7.97 -6.10 4.31
CA ASN A 156 7.92 -6.12 5.79
C ASN A 156 7.38 -7.45 6.35
N GLY A 157 7.94 -8.56 5.86
CA GLY A 157 7.56 -9.92 6.27
C GLY A 157 6.18 -10.41 5.80
N LYS A 158 5.43 -9.59 5.05
CA LYS A 158 4.08 -9.92 4.54
C LYS A 158 4.10 -10.06 3.02
N SER A 159 3.14 -10.82 2.48
CA SER A 159 2.87 -10.79 1.04
C SER A 159 2.33 -9.42 0.64
N GLY A 160 3.08 -8.69 -0.16
CA GLY A 160 2.77 -7.37 -0.69
C GLY A 160 3.10 -7.27 -2.18
N TYR A 161 3.39 -6.06 -2.66
CA TYR A 161 3.65 -5.82 -4.08
C TYR A 161 4.77 -4.82 -4.32
N VAL A 162 5.50 -5.00 -5.41
CA VAL A 162 6.29 -3.95 -6.04
C VAL A 162 5.46 -3.32 -7.14
N LEU A 163 5.30 -2.00 -7.06
CA LEU A 163 4.57 -1.19 -8.03
C LEU A 163 5.55 -0.29 -8.78
N GLU A 164 5.58 -0.42 -10.11
CA GLU A 164 6.23 0.56 -11.00
C GLU A 164 5.16 1.37 -11.72
N VAL A 165 5.24 2.70 -11.63
CA VAL A 165 4.37 3.64 -12.35
C VAL A 165 5.27 4.55 -13.20
N GLY A 166 5.36 4.26 -14.49
CA GLY A 166 6.33 4.93 -15.36
C GLY A 166 7.77 4.66 -14.92
N LYS A 167 8.47 5.70 -14.43
CA LYS A 167 9.86 5.58 -13.92
C LYS A 167 9.94 5.49 -12.39
N GLN A 168 8.81 5.61 -11.71
CA GLN A 168 8.75 5.59 -10.25
C GLN A 168 8.49 4.17 -9.76
N ARG A 169 9.09 3.81 -8.62
CA ARG A 169 8.98 2.49 -8.02
C ARG A 169 8.56 2.63 -6.55
N TYR A 170 7.69 1.73 -6.12
CA TYR A 170 7.09 1.71 -4.79
C TYR A 170 6.97 0.27 -4.26
N ARG A 171 6.91 0.14 -2.94
CA ARG A 171 6.44 -1.07 -2.27
C ARG A 171 5.03 -0.83 -1.74
N ILE A 172 4.13 -1.78 -1.95
CA ILE A 172 2.79 -1.77 -1.39
C ILE A 172 2.77 -2.82 -0.28
N GLU A 173 2.64 -2.34 0.95
CA GLU A 173 2.46 -3.18 2.13
C GLU A 173 0.97 -3.25 2.49
N PRO A 174 0.34 -4.42 2.51
CA PRO A 174 -1.03 -4.53 3.00
C PRO A 174 -1.11 -4.53 4.52
N GLN A 175 -2.21 -4.02 5.05
CA GLN A 175 -2.62 -4.17 6.46
C GLN A 175 -1.51 -3.74 7.43
N CYS A 176 -1.01 -2.52 7.25
CA CYS A 176 0.05 -1.92 8.08
C CYS A 176 -0.59 -1.26 9.31
N GLU A 177 -0.06 -1.53 10.50
CA GLU A 177 -0.53 -0.89 11.73
C GLU A 177 0.23 0.43 11.94
N LEU A 178 -0.48 1.55 11.83
CA LEU A 178 0.03 2.89 12.10
C LEU A 178 -0.40 3.33 13.49
N GLY A 179 0.55 3.74 14.32
CA GLY A 179 0.30 4.13 15.71
C GLY A 179 1.41 5.02 16.26
N ALA A 180 1.53 5.10 17.58
CA ALA A 180 2.47 6.01 18.25
C ALA A 180 3.92 5.82 17.80
N ASP A 181 4.35 4.58 17.51
CA ASP A 181 5.69 4.27 17.01
C ASP A 181 6.00 4.91 15.65
N HIS A 182 4.95 5.26 14.90
CA HIS A 182 5.01 5.94 13.61
C HIS A 182 4.66 7.44 13.72
N GLY A 183 4.57 7.99 14.95
CA GLY A 183 4.16 9.37 15.20
C GLY A 183 2.66 9.63 14.98
N VAL A 184 1.85 8.57 14.81
CA VAL A 184 0.40 8.68 14.60
C VAL A 184 -0.32 8.55 15.94
N GLU A 185 -0.97 9.62 16.37
CA GLU A 185 -1.62 9.69 17.69
C GLU A 185 -2.83 8.74 17.83
N VAL A 186 -3.55 8.50 16.73
CA VAL A 186 -4.71 7.61 16.70
C VAL A 186 -4.39 6.38 15.89
N SER A 187 -4.32 5.23 16.56
CA SER A 187 -4.00 3.95 15.91
C SER A 187 -4.96 3.67 14.75
N SER A 188 -4.41 3.30 13.61
CA SER A 188 -5.15 3.07 12.39
C SER A 188 -4.48 1.98 11.56
N LYS A 189 -5.29 1.19 10.87
CA LYS A 189 -4.85 0.12 9.99
C LYS A 189 -5.35 0.44 8.58
N PRO A 190 -4.62 1.25 7.79
CA PRO A 190 -4.92 1.38 6.37
C PRO A 190 -4.82 0.04 5.66
N ASP A 191 -5.64 -0.15 4.64
CA ASP A 191 -5.64 -1.37 3.83
C ASP A 191 -4.29 -1.59 3.15
N PHE A 192 -3.66 -0.50 2.72
CA PHE A 192 -2.32 -0.51 2.15
C PHE A 192 -1.50 0.70 2.57
N VAL A 193 -0.18 0.55 2.66
CA VAL A 193 0.76 1.67 2.65
C VAL A 193 1.63 1.56 1.41
N ILE A 194 1.66 2.63 0.61
CA ILE A 194 2.52 2.76 -0.55
C ILE A 194 3.79 3.49 -0.12
N TRP A 195 4.87 2.73 0.01
CA TRP A 195 6.19 3.20 0.40
C TRP A 195 7.00 3.59 -0.85
N PRO A 196 7.62 4.78 -0.89
CA PRO A 196 8.65 5.09 -1.88
C PRO A 196 9.76 4.04 -1.84
N TRP A 197 10.35 3.75 -3.00
CA TRP A 197 11.43 2.75 -3.06
C TRP A 197 12.70 3.21 -2.32
N ALA A 198 13.06 4.48 -2.49
CA ALA A 198 14.30 5.06 -1.97
C ALA A 198 14.17 5.51 -0.51
N THR A 199 15.14 5.13 0.31
CA THR A 199 15.21 5.42 1.76
C THR A 199 15.37 6.90 2.11
N GLY A 200 15.72 7.76 1.14
CA GLY A 200 15.85 9.22 1.28
C GLY A 200 14.84 10.01 0.46
N SER A 201 13.73 9.38 0.05
CA SER A 201 12.68 10.03 -0.73
C SER A 201 12.03 11.17 0.07
N GLN A 202 11.89 12.32 -0.59
CA GLN A 202 11.07 13.47 -0.18
C GLN A 202 9.57 13.18 -0.31
N ARG A 203 9.18 12.14 -1.04
CA ARG A 203 7.78 11.71 -1.11
C ARG A 203 7.45 10.95 0.16
N ARG A 204 6.48 11.45 0.91
CA ARG A 204 5.94 10.73 2.07
C ARG A 204 5.21 9.45 1.63
N PRO A 205 5.28 8.38 2.41
CA PRO A 205 4.43 7.20 2.20
C PRO A 205 2.94 7.57 2.22
N ILE A 206 2.14 6.80 1.49
CA ILE A 206 0.70 7.05 1.33
C ILE A 206 -0.08 5.89 1.96
N ALA A 207 -0.82 6.16 3.03
CA ALA A 207 -1.76 5.25 3.66
C ALA A 207 -3.08 5.24 2.87
N VAL A 208 -3.39 4.13 2.21
CA VAL A 208 -4.56 3.96 1.34
C VAL A 208 -5.69 3.28 2.09
N PHE A 209 -6.89 3.82 1.95
CA PHE A 209 -8.14 3.26 2.49
C PHE A 209 -9.10 2.92 1.34
N CYS A 210 -9.57 1.69 1.31
CA CYS A 210 -10.50 1.11 0.35
C CYS A 210 -11.90 1.07 0.97
N ASP A 211 -12.62 2.18 0.87
CA ASP A 211 -13.84 2.35 1.65
C ASP A 211 -15.10 1.89 0.89
N GLY A 212 -15.84 0.97 1.52
CA GLY A 212 -17.19 0.59 1.11
C GLY A 212 -18.26 1.30 1.93
N TRP A 213 -19.19 2.02 1.29
CA TRP A 213 -20.26 2.77 1.98
C TRP A 213 -21.03 1.96 3.03
N VAL A 214 -21.35 0.69 2.73
CA VAL A 214 -22.10 -0.19 3.65
C VAL A 214 -21.39 -0.39 4.98
N TYR A 215 -20.05 -0.39 4.97
CA TYR A 215 -19.22 -0.64 6.15
C TYR A 215 -18.84 0.66 6.89
N HIS A 216 -18.66 1.78 6.17
CA HIS A 216 -18.13 3.02 6.73
C HIS A 216 -19.17 4.08 7.12
N LYS A 217 -20.43 3.94 6.66
CA LYS A 217 -21.49 4.93 6.96
C LYS A 217 -21.75 5.14 8.46
N ASP A 218 -21.43 4.15 9.29
CA ASP A 218 -21.66 4.16 10.73
C ASP A 218 -20.37 4.46 11.53
N THR A 219 -19.23 4.64 10.85
CA THR A 219 -17.90 4.91 11.45
C THR A 219 -17.29 6.24 11.01
N LEU A 220 -18.09 7.12 10.38
CA LEU A 220 -17.65 8.36 9.74
C LEU A 220 -16.75 9.22 10.63
N ASN A 221 -17.09 9.37 11.91
CA ASN A 221 -16.32 10.19 12.83
C ASN A 221 -14.94 9.57 13.16
N ASP A 222 -14.91 8.27 13.45
CA ASP A 222 -13.65 7.55 13.72
C ASP A 222 -12.76 7.52 12.46
N ASP A 223 -13.35 7.36 11.28
CA ASP A 223 -12.68 7.45 9.99
C ASP A 223 -12.03 8.82 9.75
N ALA A 224 -12.74 9.90 10.08
CA ALA A 224 -12.24 11.26 10.00
C ALA A 224 -11.06 11.50 10.95
N ARG A 225 -11.21 11.03 12.20
CA ARG A 225 -10.20 11.20 13.26
C ARG A 225 -8.91 10.46 12.93
N LYS A 226 -9.00 9.20 12.51
CA LYS A 226 -7.85 8.39 12.07
C LYS A 226 -7.10 9.04 10.90
N ARG A 227 -7.82 9.44 9.85
CA ARG A 227 -7.19 10.05 8.66
C ARG A 227 -6.54 11.40 8.98
N SER A 228 -7.20 12.21 9.78
CA SER A 228 -6.62 13.47 10.27
C SER A 228 -5.36 13.24 11.10
N ALA A 229 -5.35 12.26 12.02
CA ALA A 229 -4.18 11.93 12.82
C ALA A 229 -2.99 11.43 11.97
N ILE A 230 -3.25 10.62 10.94
CA ILE A 230 -2.22 10.13 10.01
C ILE A 230 -1.56 11.30 9.27
N VAL A 231 -2.34 12.24 8.72
CA VAL A 231 -1.79 13.42 8.03
C VAL A 231 -1.06 14.35 9.01
N ASN A 232 -1.63 14.54 10.20
CA ASN A 232 -1.10 15.40 11.26
C ASN A 232 0.21 14.89 11.88
N SER A 233 0.52 13.59 11.75
CA SER A 233 1.84 13.04 12.12
C SER A 233 2.99 13.64 11.29
N ASN A 234 2.65 14.28 10.17
CA ASN A 234 3.56 14.75 9.14
C ASN A 234 4.45 13.67 8.50
N ALA A 235 4.16 12.40 8.78
CA ALA A 235 4.93 11.25 8.33
C ALA A 235 4.28 10.58 7.11
N PHE A 236 2.94 10.62 7.00
CA PHE A 236 2.18 9.93 5.94
C PHE A 236 1.14 10.82 5.27
N TRP A 237 0.88 10.63 3.99
CA TRP A 237 -0.36 11.10 3.37
C TRP A 237 -1.44 10.02 3.47
N VAL A 238 -2.70 10.42 3.32
CA VAL A 238 -3.85 9.51 3.23
C VAL A 238 -4.36 9.46 1.79
N TRP A 239 -4.89 8.34 1.34
CA TRP A 239 -5.61 8.28 0.08
C TRP A 239 -6.81 7.35 0.15
N SER A 240 -8.01 7.89 0.06
CA SER A 240 -9.24 7.11 0.12
C SER A 240 -9.77 6.81 -1.28
N VAL A 241 -10.12 5.55 -1.54
CA VAL A 241 -10.75 5.09 -2.77
C VAL A 241 -12.08 4.43 -2.43
N THR A 242 -13.12 4.72 -3.20
CA THR A 242 -14.45 4.13 -2.98
C THR A 242 -14.69 2.95 -3.92
N HIS A 243 -15.67 2.09 -3.60
CA HIS A 243 -16.13 1.05 -4.51
C HIS A 243 -16.40 1.57 -5.94
N GLN A 244 -17.02 2.75 -6.08
CA GLN A 244 -17.32 3.33 -7.38
C GLN A 244 -16.05 3.76 -8.14
N ASP A 245 -15.03 4.27 -7.44
CA ASP A 245 -13.75 4.62 -8.07
C ASP A 245 -13.06 3.37 -8.61
N VAL A 246 -13.09 2.26 -7.86
CA VAL A 246 -12.46 0.99 -8.26
C VAL A 246 -13.18 0.34 -9.43
N VAL A 247 -14.52 0.28 -9.40
CA VAL A 247 -15.32 -0.24 -10.53
C VAL A 247 -15.03 0.55 -11.81
N THR A 248 -15.08 1.89 -11.72
CA THR A 248 -14.84 2.75 -12.88
C THR A 248 -13.41 2.58 -13.44
N ALA A 249 -12.43 2.37 -12.57
CA ALA A 249 -11.05 2.09 -12.95
C ALA A 249 -10.91 0.72 -13.66
N LEU A 250 -11.59 -0.32 -13.17
CA LEU A 250 -11.58 -1.65 -13.78
C LEU A 250 -12.22 -1.64 -15.18
N ASP A 251 -13.22 -0.77 -15.38
CA ASP A 251 -13.82 -0.50 -16.69
C ASP A 251 -12.89 0.27 -17.65
N GLY A 252 -11.69 0.66 -17.20
CA GLY A 252 -10.71 1.37 -18.00
C GLY A 252 -11.08 2.83 -18.27
N SER A 253 -11.98 3.41 -17.47
CA SER A 253 -12.31 4.82 -17.54
C SER A 253 -11.51 5.60 -16.51
N LEU A 254 -11.16 6.86 -16.84
CA LEU A 254 -10.52 7.78 -15.90
C LEU A 254 -11.52 8.69 -15.21
N SER A 255 -12.74 8.83 -15.74
CA SER A 255 -13.69 9.86 -15.32
C SER A 255 -14.32 9.54 -13.97
N THR A 256 -14.59 10.56 -13.17
CA THR A 256 -15.54 10.44 -12.05
C THR A 256 -16.94 10.84 -12.49
N ASP A 257 -17.95 10.25 -11.87
CA ASP A 257 -19.37 10.63 -11.95
C ASP A 257 -19.72 11.80 -11.01
N LEU A 258 -18.81 12.18 -10.10
CA LEU A 258 -19.00 13.33 -9.23
C LEU A 258 -18.90 14.64 -10.04
N GLU A 259 -19.88 15.53 -9.84
CA GLU A 259 -19.76 16.90 -10.35
C GLU A 259 -18.53 17.59 -9.74
N SER A 260 -17.73 18.24 -10.58
CA SER A 260 -16.51 18.93 -10.16
C SER A 260 -16.79 19.92 -9.01
N PRO A 261 -16.05 19.84 -7.89
CA PRO A 261 -16.20 20.76 -6.76
C PRO A 261 -15.86 22.20 -7.12
N LEU A 262 -15.09 22.43 -8.19
CA LEU A 262 -14.82 23.78 -8.73
C LEU A 262 -16.10 24.50 -9.21
N VAL A 263 -17.19 23.76 -9.45
CA VAL A 263 -18.51 24.30 -9.80
C VAL A 263 -19.51 23.99 -8.69
N ALA A 264 -19.51 22.74 -8.22
CA ALA A 264 -20.49 22.26 -7.26
C ALA A 264 -20.37 22.97 -5.89
N MET A 265 -19.19 23.48 -5.51
CA MET A 265 -18.94 24.05 -4.18
C MET A 265 -18.53 25.53 -4.21
N ALA A 266 -18.20 26.06 -5.39
CA ALA A 266 -17.68 27.41 -5.56
C ALA A 266 -18.74 28.50 -5.27
N ARG A 267 -18.32 29.61 -4.66
CA ARG A 267 -19.09 30.85 -4.52
C ARG A 267 -19.03 31.72 -5.76
N HIS A 268 -17.95 31.61 -6.53
CA HIS A 268 -17.73 32.37 -7.75
C HIS A 268 -16.97 31.56 -8.80
N ASN A 269 -17.04 31.96 -10.05
CA ASN A 269 -16.38 31.26 -11.16
C ASN A 269 -14.89 31.62 -11.36
N GLY A 270 -14.33 32.48 -10.51
CA GLY A 270 -12.92 32.86 -10.59
C GLY A 270 -12.55 33.85 -11.70
N SER A 271 -13.52 34.34 -12.47
CA SER A 271 -13.29 35.28 -13.59
C SER A 271 -12.60 36.59 -13.21
N LYS A 272 -12.73 37.01 -11.94
CA LYS A 272 -12.10 38.22 -11.39
C LYS A 272 -10.83 37.93 -10.58
N ALA A 273 -10.43 36.68 -10.47
CA ALA A 273 -9.29 36.29 -9.67
C ALA A 273 -7.97 36.74 -10.35
N PRO A 274 -7.01 37.34 -9.61
CA PRO A 274 -5.71 37.70 -10.17
C PRO A 274 -5.07 36.53 -10.91
N ALA A 275 -4.37 36.81 -12.01
CA ALA A 275 -3.72 35.77 -12.83
C ALA A 275 -2.61 35.03 -12.08
N THR A 276 -2.08 35.65 -11.02
CA THR A 276 -1.06 35.09 -10.13
C THR A 276 -1.60 34.06 -9.16
N VAL A 277 -2.91 34.03 -8.87
CA VAL A 277 -3.47 33.04 -7.94
C VAL A 277 -3.26 31.62 -8.50
N PRO A 278 -2.74 30.67 -7.70
CA PRO A 278 -2.57 29.29 -8.12
C PRO A 278 -3.87 28.71 -8.71
N ARG A 279 -3.76 28.08 -9.87
CA ARG A 279 -4.88 27.45 -10.57
C ARG A 279 -4.76 25.93 -10.51
N ALA A 280 -5.90 25.26 -10.41
CA ALA A 280 -5.94 23.82 -10.54
C ALA A 280 -5.51 23.39 -11.95
N GLN A 281 -4.93 22.19 -12.02
CA GLN A 281 -4.62 21.51 -13.25
C GLN A 281 -5.88 21.25 -14.06
N GLU A 282 -5.73 21.18 -15.38
CA GLU A 282 -6.80 20.74 -16.25
C GLU A 282 -7.26 19.34 -15.81
N LYS A 283 -8.58 19.14 -15.67
CA LYS A 283 -9.19 17.87 -15.24
C LYS A 283 -8.83 17.40 -13.82
N ALA A 284 -8.26 18.25 -12.96
CA ALA A 284 -7.88 17.90 -11.59
C ALA A 284 -9.00 17.19 -10.79
N PHE A 285 -10.24 17.60 -11.00
CA PHE A 285 -11.42 17.04 -10.34
C PHE A 285 -12.40 16.37 -11.32
N MET A 286 -11.91 15.93 -12.48
CA MET A 286 -12.71 15.16 -13.44
C MET A 286 -12.35 13.68 -13.45
N HIS A 287 -11.32 13.28 -12.70
CA HIS A 287 -10.89 11.90 -12.59
C HIS A 287 -11.25 11.29 -11.23
N HIS A 288 -11.50 9.98 -11.21
CA HIS A 288 -11.74 9.23 -9.98
C HIS A 288 -10.44 9.03 -9.17
N SER A 289 -10.58 8.60 -7.91
CA SER A 289 -9.46 8.59 -6.94
C SER A 289 -8.31 7.64 -7.33
N VAL A 290 -8.59 6.48 -7.94
CA VAL A 290 -7.53 5.56 -8.43
C VAL A 290 -6.69 6.21 -9.55
N ALA A 291 -7.32 6.88 -10.52
CA ALA A 291 -6.61 7.58 -11.59
C ALA A 291 -5.73 8.71 -11.04
N ARG A 292 -6.27 9.50 -10.11
CA ARG A 292 -5.54 10.59 -9.44
C ARG A 292 -4.36 10.07 -8.62
N LEU A 293 -4.49 8.92 -7.96
CA LEU A 293 -3.37 8.26 -7.27
C LEU A 293 -2.26 7.89 -8.24
N LEU A 294 -2.58 7.23 -9.36
CA LEU A 294 -1.58 6.87 -10.36
C LEU A 294 -0.91 8.10 -10.98
N GLN A 295 -1.63 9.21 -11.18
CA GLN A 295 -1.04 10.48 -11.61
C GLN A 295 -0.03 11.03 -10.60
N TRP A 296 -0.35 10.95 -9.31
CA TRP A 296 0.60 11.34 -8.25
C TRP A 296 1.81 10.40 -8.28
N LEU A 297 1.60 9.08 -8.20
CA LEU A 297 2.68 8.10 -8.17
C LEU A 297 3.55 8.13 -9.43
N ALA A 298 3.02 8.51 -10.59
CA ALA A 298 3.79 8.67 -11.83
C ALA A 298 4.75 9.88 -11.81
N SER A 299 4.44 10.89 -11.01
CA SER A 299 5.15 12.18 -11.02
C SER A 299 6.55 12.03 -10.46
N ALA A 300 7.54 12.58 -11.16
CA ALA A 300 8.93 12.50 -10.75
C ALA A 300 9.18 13.26 -9.45
N GLU A 301 10.03 12.67 -8.62
CA GLU A 301 10.60 13.33 -7.45
C GLU A 301 11.92 14.01 -7.83
N SER A 302 12.20 15.16 -7.23
CA SER A 302 13.54 15.79 -7.30
C SER A 302 14.24 15.64 -5.96
N LYS A 303 15.57 15.81 -5.94
CA LYS A 303 16.35 15.77 -4.67
C LYS A 303 15.89 16.82 -3.65
N GLU A 304 15.20 17.86 -4.10
CA GLU A 304 14.86 19.04 -3.31
C GLU A 304 13.35 19.14 -2.99
N SER A 305 12.48 18.44 -3.74
CA SER A 305 11.03 18.52 -3.57
C SER A 305 10.25 17.42 -4.30
N ASP A 306 9.08 17.07 -3.76
CA ASP A 306 8.06 16.30 -4.47
C ASP A 306 7.26 17.22 -5.42
N SER A 307 7.52 17.13 -6.73
CA SER A 307 6.85 17.97 -7.73
C SER A 307 5.34 17.72 -7.81
N ALA A 308 4.88 16.52 -7.44
CA ALA A 308 3.47 16.16 -7.41
C ALA A 308 2.72 16.92 -6.31
N LEU A 309 3.39 17.09 -5.16
CA LEU A 309 2.84 17.82 -4.01
C LEU A 309 2.50 19.26 -4.40
N GLY A 310 3.40 19.95 -5.09
CA GLY A 310 3.16 21.31 -5.56
C GLY A 310 1.95 21.39 -6.51
N SER A 311 1.71 20.35 -7.31
CA SER A 311 0.56 20.31 -8.21
C SER A 311 -0.76 20.09 -7.48
N LEU A 312 -0.79 19.22 -6.46
CA LEU A 312 -1.95 19.04 -5.58
C LEU A 312 -2.22 20.29 -4.73
N GLN A 313 -1.18 20.97 -4.24
CA GLN A 313 -1.32 22.23 -3.51
C GLN A 313 -1.97 23.31 -4.37
N ARG A 314 -1.61 23.42 -5.66
CA ARG A 314 -2.29 24.33 -6.58
C ARG A 314 -3.77 23.96 -6.78
N ASP A 315 -4.08 22.67 -6.88
CA ASP A 315 -5.46 22.19 -7.00
C ASP A 315 -6.30 22.57 -5.76
N ALA A 316 -5.77 22.31 -4.55
CA ALA A 316 -6.41 22.62 -3.28
C ALA A 316 -6.55 24.13 -3.02
N LEU A 317 -5.50 24.92 -3.32
CA LEU A 317 -5.54 26.38 -3.18
C LEU A 317 -6.53 27.01 -4.13
N TRP A 318 -6.66 26.49 -5.35
CA TRP A 318 -7.64 27.00 -6.30
C TRP A 318 -9.06 26.68 -5.86
N LEU A 319 -9.32 25.44 -5.44
CA LEU A 319 -10.64 25.03 -4.95
C LEU A 319 -11.08 25.88 -3.74
N SER A 320 -10.20 26.04 -2.74
CA SER A 320 -10.49 26.87 -1.57
C SER A 320 -10.61 28.37 -1.92
N PHE A 321 -9.82 28.87 -2.86
CA PHE A 321 -9.97 30.25 -3.35
C PHE A 321 -11.36 30.49 -3.96
N LEU A 322 -11.91 29.53 -4.72
CA LEU A 322 -13.26 29.64 -5.27
C LEU A 322 -14.37 29.68 -4.21
N ALA A 323 -14.06 29.32 -2.96
CA ALA A 323 -14.93 29.41 -1.80
C ALA A 323 -14.73 30.69 -0.96
N VAL A 324 -13.76 31.54 -1.32
CA VAL A 324 -13.58 32.88 -0.72
C VAL A 324 -14.72 33.79 -1.23
N PRO A 325 -15.39 34.55 -0.36
CA PRO A 325 -16.44 35.45 -0.81
C PRO A 325 -15.91 36.57 -1.71
N SER A 326 -16.60 36.86 -2.81
CA SER A 326 -16.10 37.81 -3.85
C SER A 326 -16.82 39.16 -3.90
N SER A 327 -17.81 39.37 -3.04
CA SER A 327 -18.56 40.62 -2.94
C SER A 327 -18.95 40.91 -1.49
N SER A 328 -19.32 42.15 -1.18
CA SER A 328 -19.75 42.52 0.19
C SER A 328 -20.98 41.71 0.67
N ALA A 329 -21.94 41.47 -0.23
CA ALA A 329 -23.12 40.65 0.08
C ALA A 329 -22.75 39.19 0.34
N ASP A 330 -21.88 38.61 -0.50
CA ASP A 330 -21.39 37.24 -0.34
C ASP A 330 -20.51 37.09 0.91
N ASN A 331 -19.74 38.12 1.27
CA ASN A 331 -18.97 38.14 2.51
C ASN A 331 -19.88 38.07 3.73
N THR A 332 -20.95 38.88 3.75
CA THR A 332 -21.94 38.85 4.83
C THR A 332 -22.60 37.46 4.94
N ALA A 333 -22.96 36.85 3.81
CA ALA A 333 -23.55 35.51 3.79
C ALA A 333 -22.57 34.42 4.26
N CYS A 334 -21.29 34.51 3.85
CA CYS A 334 -20.23 33.62 4.29
C CYS A 334 -20.00 33.71 5.81
N GLU A 335 -19.94 34.92 6.36
CA GLU A 335 -19.80 35.17 7.80
C GLU A 335 -20.96 34.58 8.61
N GLN A 336 -22.19 34.77 8.14
CA GLN A 336 -23.38 34.18 8.77
C GLN A 336 -23.36 32.65 8.74
N GLN A 337 -22.88 32.06 7.64
CA GLN A 337 -22.77 30.61 7.49
C GLN A 337 -21.66 30.01 8.36
N LEU A 338 -20.55 30.74 8.56
CA LEU A 338 -19.42 30.32 9.40
C LEU A 338 -19.71 30.44 10.89
N ALA A 339 -20.51 31.42 11.33
CA ALA A 339 -20.71 31.75 12.73
C ALA A 339 -21.08 30.56 13.65
N PRO A 340 -21.95 29.61 13.26
CA PRO A 340 -22.26 28.43 14.07
C PRO A 340 -21.08 27.47 14.24
N TRP A 341 -20.08 27.51 13.37
CA TRP A 341 -18.94 26.61 13.41
C TRP A 341 -17.79 27.15 14.23
N LEU A 342 -17.61 28.49 14.29
CA LEU A 342 -16.42 29.12 14.87
C LEU A 342 -16.10 28.68 16.30
N HIS A 343 -17.10 28.41 17.14
CA HIS A 343 -16.89 27.98 18.53
C HIS A 343 -16.58 26.48 18.65
N ARG A 344 -16.89 25.69 17.63
CA ARG A 344 -16.67 24.24 17.55
C ARG A 344 -15.31 23.90 16.94
N LEU A 345 -14.69 24.83 16.22
CA LEU A 345 -13.40 24.63 15.57
C LEU A 345 -12.31 24.29 16.61
N PRO A 346 -11.45 23.30 16.33
CA PRO A 346 -10.32 22.99 17.20
C PRO A 346 -9.32 24.15 17.24
N SER A 347 -8.58 24.26 18.34
CA SER A 347 -7.59 25.33 18.53
C SER A 347 -6.53 25.36 17.44
N SER A 348 -6.27 24.24 16.77
CA SER A 348 -5.29 24.14 15.68
C SER A 348 -5.70 24.87 14.39
N ILE A 349 -6.96 25.26 14.24
CA ILE A 349 -7.36 26.10 13.10
C ILE A 349 -7.11 27.59 13.38
N PHE A 350 -6.92 27.94 14.65
CA PHE A 350 -6.59 29.29 15.09
C PHE A 350 -5.08 29.45 15.25
N GLU A 351 -4.56 30.62 14.89
CA GLU A 351 -3.25 31.00 15.41
C GLU A 351 -3.45 31.42 16.87
N ALA A 352 -2.58 30.99 17.78
CA ALA A 352 -2.67 31.32 19.19
C ALA A 352 -2.74 32.85 19.39
N GLY A 353 -3.82 33.32 20.02
CA GLY A 353 -4.04 34.76 20.28
C GLY A 353 -4.58 35.58 19.11
N SER A 354 -4.99 34.96 18.00
CA SER A 354 -5.60 35.64 16.84
C SER A 354 -7.13 35.57 16.84
N ASN A 355 -7.79 36.64 16.35
CA ASN A 355 -9.22 36.59 16.01
C ASN A 355 -9.42 35.87 14.68
N TRP A 356 -10.57 35.25 14.45
CA TRP A 356 -10.94 34.75 13.12
C TRP A 356 -11.12 35.90 12.10
N PRO A 357 -10.68 35.78 10.84
CA PRO A 357 -9.79 34.76 10.26
C PRO A 357 -8.31 35.14 10.42
N GLY A 358 -7.97 36.13 11.22
CA GLY A 358 -6.60 36.54 11.53
C GLY A 358 -5.96 37.42 10.46
N ALA A 359 -4.94 38.17 10.85
CA ALA A 359 -4.20 39.01 9.92
C ALA A 359 -3.52 38.14 8.85
N GLY A 360 -3.66 38.52 7.58
CA GLY A 360 -3.00 37.81 6.47
C GLY A 360 -3.81 36.66 5.86
N TYR A 361 -5.05 36.43 6.28
CA TYR A 361 -5.94 35.42 5.69
C TYR A 361 -7.31 36.00 5.30
N ALA A 362 -7.95 35.36 4.32
CA ALA A 362 -9.36 35.55 4.00
C ALA A 362 -10.17 34.33 4.49
N PRO A 363 -11.38 34.50 5.03
CA PRO A 363 -12.22 33.36 5.36
C PRO A 363 -12.76 32.74 4.07
N TYR A 364 -12.89 31.41 4.02
CA TYR A 364 -13.59 30.73 2.95
C TYR A 364 -14.56 29.69 3.51
N MET A 365 -15.66 29.47 2.79
CA MET A 365 -16.61 28.40 3.05
C MET A 365 -17.33 28.07 1.76
N SER A 366 -17.48 26.80 1.39
CA SER A 366 -18.24 26.39 0.21
C SER A 366 -19.67 26.93 0.27
N LYS A 367 -20.30 27.06 -0.90
CA LYS A 367 -21.68 27.53 -1.00
C LYS A 367 -22.62 26.67 -0.11
N PRO A 368 -23.69 27.25 0.45
CA PRO A 368 -24.56 26.56 1.41
C PRO A 368 -25.39 25.44 0.76
N GLY A 369 -26.00 24.60 1.61
CA GLY A 369 -26.99 23.59 1.19
C GLY A 369 -26.40 22.24 0.77
N GLN A 370 -25.19 21.91 1.21
CA GLN A 370 -24.57 20.60 0.97
C GLN A 370 -24.09 20.00 2.29
N ALA A 371 -24.21 18.69 2.43
CA ALA A 371 -23.70 17.96 3.59
C ALA A 371 -22.17 17.93 3.65
N CYS A 372 -21.49 17.94 2.50
CA CYS A 372 -20.04 18.08 2.44
C CYS A 372 -19.67 19.55 2.29
N VAL A 373 -18.93 20.09 3.25
CA VAL A 373 -18.58 21.50 3.38
C VAL A 373 -17.05 21.65 3.39
N LEU A 374 -16.55 22.61 2.64
CA LEU A 374 -15.14 23.01 2.66
C LEU A 374 -15.04 24.38 3.33
N MET A 375 -14.31 24.53 4.43
CA MET A 375 -14.15 25.83 5.11
C MET A 375 -12.80 26.02 5.78
N GLY A 376 -12.37 27.27 5.96
CA GLY A 376 -11.08 27.57 6.57
C GLY A 376 -10.60 28.98 6.29
N ARG A 377 -9.28 29.15 6.33
CA ARG A 377 -8.57 30.43 6.19
C ARG A 377 -7.63 30.36 4.99
N TRP A 378 -7.87 31.18 3.98
CA TRP A 378 -7.07 31.24 2.76
C TRP A 378 -5.92 32.25 2.90
N PRO A 379 -4.64 31.87 2.72
CA PRO A 379 -3.52 32.77 3.01
C PRO A 379 -3.31 33.82 1.92
N LEU A 380 -3.47 35.10 2.27
CA LEU A 380 -3.44 36.22 1.31
C LEU A 380 -2.10 36.34 0.56
N LYS A 381 -0.99 35.95 1.19
CA LYS A 381 0.35 35.96 0.55
C LYS A 381 0.42 35.04 -0.69
N LEU A 382 -0.36 33.95 -0.71
CA LEU A 382 -0.39 33.01 -1.83
C LEU A 382 -1.10 33.58 -3.07
N ALA A 383 -1.77 34.73 -2.95
CA ALA A 383 -2.33 35.43 -4.12
C ALA A 383 -1.25 35.89 -5.11
N GLN A 384 0.01 35.95 -4.67
CA GLN A 384 1.17 36.27 -5.50
C GLN A 384 1.62 35.09 -6.37
N GLY A 385 1.09 33.88 -6.14
CA GLY A 385 1.37 32.68 -6.95
C GLY A 385 2.57 31.87 -6.52
N VAL A 386 3.32 32.34 -5.52
CA VAL A 386 4.45 31.62 -4.94
C VAL A 386 3.98 30.84 -3.73
N ILE A 387 4.08 29.51 -3.80
CA ILE A 387 3.84 28.62 -2.66
C ILE A 387 5.20 28.38 -1.99
N PRO A 388 5.42 28.85 -0.76
CA PRO A 388 6.68 28.60 -0.05
C PRO A 388 6.88 27.10 0.19
N ALA A 389 8.13 26.65 0.23
CA ALA A 389 8.43 25.27 0.61
C ALA A 389 8.10 25.00 2.09
N GLU A 390 8.35 26.00 2.95
CA GLU A 390 8.21 25.89 4.41
C GLU A 390 7.60 27.15 5.03
N GLY A 391 7.20 27.07 6.30
CA GLY A 391 6.84 28.24 7.11
C GLY A 391 5.54 28.93 6.70
N TRP A 392 4.62 28.19 6.08
CA TRP A 392 3.27 28.64 5.77
C TRP A 392 2.23 27.62 6.23
N SER A 393 1.00 28.09 6.39
CA SER A 393 -0.17 27.27 6.70
C SER A 393 -1.38 27.74 5.91
N ALA A 394 -2.36 26.86 5.74
CA ALA A 394 -3.69 27.18 5.25
C ALA A 394 -4.73 26.36 6.02
N PRO A 395 -4.91 26.64 7.34
CA PRO A 395 -5.72 25.79 8.19
C PRO A 395 -7.20 25.82 7.77
N GLY A 396 -7.83 24.67 7.86
CA GLY A 396 -9.23 24.50 7.47
C GLY A 396 -9.69 23.06 7.62
N MET A 397 -10.86 22.77 7.12
CA MET A 397 -11.43 21.44 7.18
C MET A 397 -12.30 21.11 5.97
N VAL A 398 -12.31 19.81 5.67
CA VAL A 398 -13.35 19.15 4.89
C VAL A 398 -14.31 18.51 5.89
N LEU A 399 -15.52 19.04 5.97
CA LEU A 399 -16.54 18.71 6.96
C LEU A 399 -17.66 17.91 6.31
N LEU A 400 -18.09 16.83 6.97
CA LEU A 400 -19.34 16.13 6.66
C LEU A 400 -20.37 16.38 7.76
N ASP A 401 -21.44 17.09 7.42
CA ASP A 401 -22.62 17.28 8.25
C ASP A 401 -23.74 16.36 7.77
N THR A 402 -23.90 15.22 8.45
CA THR A 402 -24.87 14.19 8.07
C THR A 402 -26.31 14.68 8.20
N SER A 403 -26.58 15.67 9.05
CA SER A 403 -27.91 16.25 9.26
C SER A 403 -28.42 17.06 8.07
N MET A 404 -27.50 17.48 7.18
CA MET A 404 -27.79 18.26 5.98
C MET A 404 -28.09 17.39 4.75
N ALA A 405 -28.01 16.08 4.86
CA ALA A 405 -28.34 15.17 3.77
C ALA A 405 -29.84 14.83 3.77
N ASP A 406 -30.53 15.08 2.65
CA ASP A 406 -31.97 14.85 2.53
C ASP A 406 -32.37 13.36 2.66
N ASN A 407 -31.47 12.45 2.26
CA ASN A 407 -31.67 11.01 2.28
C ASN A 407 -30.32 10.26 2.23
N ALA A 408 -30.39 8.93 2.30
CA ALA A 408 -29.20 8.07 2.31
C ALA A 408 -28.36 8.16 1.01
N GLU A 409 -28.99 8.38 -0.15
CA GLU A 409 -28.27 8.52 -1.42
C GLU A 409 -27.50 9.85 -1.48
N ALA A 410 -28.14 10.94 -1.04
CA ALA A 410 -27.51 12.25 -0.92
C ALA A 410 -26.35 12.22 0.09
N LEU A 411 -26.52 11.50 1.20
CA LEU A 411 -25.45 11.31 2.19
C LEU A 411 -24.30 10.49 1.61
N HIS A 412 -24.59 9.40 0.90
CA HIS A 412 -23.57 8.59 0.24
C HIS A 412 -22.78 9.41 -0.80
N LEU A 413 -23.46 10.24 -1.60
CA LEU A 413 -22.81 11.14 -2.54
C LEU A 413 -21.93 12.19 -1.84
N ALA A 414 -22.43 12.76 -0.74
CA ALA A 414 -21.69 13.72 0.07
C ALA A 414 -20.45 13.08 0.71
N TRP A 415 -20.54 11.83 1.18
CA TRP A 415 -19.44 11.04 1.71
C TRP A 415 -18.38 10.76 0.64
N ARG A 416 -18.77 10.37 -0.58
CA ARG A 416 -17.82 10.20 -1.70
C ARG A 416 -17.09 11.50 -2.01
N ARG A 417 -17.81 12.63 -2.02
CA ARG A 417 -17.21 13.96 -2.18
C ARG A 417 -16.27 14.32 -1.03
N TRP A 418 -16.65 14.02 0.21
CA TRP A 418 -15.84 14.27 1.41
C TRP A 418 -14.48 13.58 1.33
N LEU A 419 -14.44 12.31 0.92
CA LEU A 419 -13.19 11.58 0.68
C LEU A 419 -12.40 12.14 -0.52
N GLN A 420 -13.06 12.41 -1.65
CA GLN A 420 -12.42 12.99 -2.84
C GLN A 420 -11.74 14.34 -2.53
N LEU A 421 -12.41 15.19 -1.77
CA LEU A 421 -11.89 16.47 -1.36
C LEU A 421 -10.68 16.29 -0.45
N TYR A 422 -10.74 15.41 0.55
CA TYR A 422 -9.63 15.24 1.48
C TYR A 422 -8.36 14.71 0.81
N ASN A 423 -8.50 13.80 -0.16
CA ASN A 423 -7.39 13.34 -1.01
C ASN A 423 -6.59 14.51 -1.60
N THR A 424 -7.26 15.61 -1.95
CA THR A 424 -6.62 16.81 -2.52
C THR A 424 -6.27 17.85 -1.46
N MET A 425 -7.15 18.10 -0.48
CA MET A 425 -7.01 19.21 0.46
C MET A 425 -5.96 18.96 1.54
N GLN A 426 -5.70 17.70 1.91
CA GLN A 426 -4.75 17.33 2.97
C GLN A 426 -3.33 17.90 2.80
N VAL A 427 -2.93 18.22 1.57
CA VAL A 427 -1.58 18.73 1.26
C VAL A 427 -1.37 20.20 1.67
N LEU A 428 -2.45 20.88 2.06
CA LEU A 428 -2.39 22.21 2.64
C LEU A 428 -2.13 22.09 4.16
N PRO A 429 -1.11 22.77 4.72
CA PRO A 429 -0.75 22.59 6.12
C PRO A 429 -1.86 23.08 7.05
N GLY A 430 -2.28 22.21 7.98
CA GLY A 430 -3.39 22.46 8.91
C GLY A 430 -4.79 22.08 8.39
N MET A 431 -4.90 21.30 7.31
CA MET A 431 -6.19 20.78 6.84
C MET A 431 -6.61 19.50 7.56
N LEU A 432 -7.82 19.52 8.13
CA LEU A 432 -8.42 18.38 8.81
C LEU A 432 -9.58 17.77 8.02
N LEU A 433 -9.76 16.46 8.17
CA LEU A 433 -10.99 15.76 7.81
C LEU A 433 -11.87 15.67 9.04
N THR A 434 -13.12 16.13 8.95
CA THR A 434 -13.99 16.28 10.12
C THR A 434 -15.43 15.85 9.83
N THR A 435 -16.15 15.52 10.88
CA THR A 435 -17.62 15.42 10.89
C THR A 435 -18.21 16.46 11.83
N ALA A 436 -19.48 16.81 11.65
CA ALA A 436 -20.16 17.72 12.57
C ALA A 436 -20.16 17.14 14.01
N GLU A 437 -20.52 15.87 14.14
CA GLU A 437 -20.51 15.14 15.42
C GLU A 437 -19.13 15.18 16.09
N GLY A 438 -18.05 14.86 15.37
CA GLY A 438 -16.70 14.91 15.94
C GLY A 438 -16.25 16.30 16.39
N LEU A 439 -16.75 17.36 15.76
CA LEU A 439 -16.49 18.74 16.22
C LEU A 439 -17.26 19.06 17.51
N ASP A 440 -18.47 18.52 17.68
CA ASP A 440 -19.23 18.66 18.93
C ASP A 440 -18.57 17.90 20.08
N ASP A 441 -18.05 16.71 19.78
CA ASP A 441 -17.37 15.83 20.74
C ASP A 441 -15.90 16.22 21.01
N ARG A 442 -15.39 17.24 20.31
CA ARG A 442 -14.01 17.76 20.46
C ARG A 442 -12.92 16.73 20.14
N ASP A 443 -13.22 15.79 19.23
CA ASP A 443 -12.31 14.69 18.83
C ASP A 443 -11.00 15.16 18.18
N TYR A 444 -10.96 16.41 17.70
CA TYR A 444 -9.83 16.95 16.94
C TYR A 444 -8.98 17.96 17.73
N ASP A 445 -9.33 18.27 18.99
CA ASP A 445 -8.65 19.29 19.80
C ASP A 445 -7.17 18.94 20.10
N ALA A 446 -6.84 17.64 20.11
CA ALA A 446 -5.48 17.15 20.34
C ALA A 446 -4.55 17.30 19.11
N LEU A 447 -5.13 17.43 17.90
CA LEU A 447 -4.36 17.56 16.67
C LEU A 447 -3.83 18.99 16.53
N GLY A 448 -2.51 19.16 16.64
CA GLY A 448 -1.83 20.46 16.53
C GLY A 448 -1.83 21.11 15.14
N VAL A 449 -1.31 22.34 15.03
CA VAL A 449 -1.06 22.98 13.71
C VAL A 449 0.29 22.52 13.21
N VAL A 450 0.32 21.86 12.05
CA VAL A 450 1.58 21.51 11.38
C VAL A 450 1.82 22.52 10.27
N ALA A 451 2.95 23.23 10.34
CA ALA A 451 3.39 24.09 9.24
C ALA A 451 4.06 23.26 8.13
N ALA A 452 4.07 23.78 6.90
CA ALA A 452 4.87 23.15 5.84
C ALA A 452 6.34 23.05 6.26
N GLY A 453 6.94 21.86 6.15
CA GLY A 453 8.38 21.61 6.41
C GLY A 453 8.72 20.84 7.69
N GLU A 454 7.79 20.66 8.63
CA GLU A 454 8.07 19.96 9.90
C GLU A 454 8.00 18.42 9.78
N SER A 455 8.55 17.81 8.73
CA SER A 455 8.37 16.38 8.47
C SER A 455 9.18 15.53 9.45
N VAL A 456 8.52 14.57 10.11
CA VAL A 456 9.19 13.47 10.78
C VAL A 456 9.29 12.33 9.76
N PRO A 457 10.48 11.81 9.45
CA PRO A 457 10.61 10.65 8.58
C PRO A 457 9.78 9.49 9.14
N ALA A 458 8.78 9.04 8.40
CA ALA A 458 8.09 7.78 8.70
C ALA A 458 9.12 6.64 8.56
N GLN A 459 9.60 6.10 9.67
CA GLN A 459 10.40 4.87 9.67
C GLN A 459 9.48 3.73 10.08
N ALA A 460 9.24 2.77 9.17
CA ALA A 460 8.68 1.49 9.58
C ALA A 460 9.71 0.76 10.46
N ALA A 461 9.26 0.01 11.46
CA ALA A 461 10.15 -0.82 12.29
C ALA A 461 11.03 -1.79 11.46
N ASP A 462 10.53 -2.25 10.30
CA ASP A 462 11.29 -3.06 9.34
C ASP A 462 12.15 -2.24 8.37
N HIS A 463 11.92 -0.93 8.23
CA HIS A 463 12.87 -0.04 7.57
C HIS A 463 14.11 0.15 8.45
N THR A 464 13.96 0.14 9.78
CA THR A 464 15.08 0.04 10.71
C THR A 464 15.78 -1.31 10.60
N ALA A 465 15.04 -2.43 10.46
CA ALA A 465 15.64 -3.76 10.31
C ALA A 465 16.35 -3.94 8.95
N LEU A 466 15.77 -3.49 7.84
CA LEU A 466 16.41 -3.51 6.52
C LEU A 466 17.61 -2.55 6.47
N GLN A 467 17.49 -1.38 7.10
CA GLN A 467 18.61 -0.45 7.24
C GLN A 467 19.70 -1.03 8.14
N GLN A 468 19.35 -1.78 9.20
CA GLN A 468 20.29 -2.52 10.02
C GLN A 468 20.96 -3.64 9.23
N ALA A 469 20.23 -4.43 8.46
CA ALA A 469 20.80 -5.48 7.61
C ALA A 469 21.79 -4.92 6.57
N TRP A 470 21.48 -3.76 5.99
CA TRP A 470 22.42 -3.04 5.12
C TRP A 470 23.62 -2.48 5.88
N LEU A 471 23.44 -1.96 7.09
CA LEU A 471 24.53 -1.49 7.96
C LEU A 471 25.43 -2.64 8.41
N GLU A 472 24.88 -3.79 8.75
CA GLU A 472 25.60 -5.02 9.09
C GLU A 472 26.41 -5.51 7.89
N ALA A 473 25.79 -5.63 6.71
CA ALA A 473 26.51 -5.98 5.49
C ALA A 473 27.63 -4.98 5.15
N LEU A 474 27.42 -3.68 5.37
CA LEU A 474 28.45 -2.65 5.19
C LEU A 474 29.53 -2.66 6.29
N ASN A 475 29.25 -3.19 7.47
CA ASN A 475 30.24 -3.32 8.54
C ASN A 475 31.11 -4.56 8.36
N ASP A 476 30.54 -5.63 7.83
CA ASP A 476 31.19 -6.94 7.70
C ASP A 476 31.98 -7.10 6.39
N VAL A 477 31.67 -6.32 5.35
CA VAL A 477 32.39 -6.34 4.08
C VAL A 477 33.73 -5.59 4.17
N LEU A 478 34.69 -5.95 3.31
CA LEU A 478 35.95 -5.22 3.12
C LEU A 478 35.73 -3.72 2.87
N ASP A 479 36.58 -2.87 3.45
CA ASP A 479 36.48 -1.40 3.38
C ASP A 479 36.45 -0.88 1.94
N GLU A 480 37.24 -1.51 1.05
CA GLU A 480 37.34 -1.21 -0.38
C GLU A 480 36.02 -1.42 -1.13
N LEU A 481 35.15 -2.30 -0.62
CA LEU A 481 33.86 -2.63 -1.24
C LEU A 481 32.70 -1.78 -0.71
N LYS A 482 32.88 -1.05 0.40
CA LYS A 482 31.80 -0.23 1.00
C LYS A 482 31.21 0.82 0.05
N PRO A 483 32.01 1.57 -0.75
CA PRO A 483 31.46 2.56 -1.69
C PRO A 483 30.59 1.92 -2.78
N GLY A 484 31.06 0.82 -3.37
CA GLY A 484 30.32 0.10 -4.41
C GLY A 484 29.09 -0.61 -3.87
N LEU A 485 29.16 -1.19 -2.67
CA LEU A 485 28.01 -1.81 -2.00
C LEU A 485 26.95 -0.76 -1.63
N THR A 486 27.37 0.43 -1.19
CA THR A 486 26.47 1.57 -0.96
C THR A 486 25.79 2.02 -2.26
N ALA A 487 26.51 2.03 -3.38
CA ALA A 487 25.95 2.37 -4.68
C ALA A 487 24.93 1.32 -5.16
N LEU A 488 25.20 0.04 -4.95
CA LEU A 488 24.26 -1.06 -5.22
C LEU A 488 22.99 -0.94 -4.37
N ALA A 489 23.12 -0.63 -3.08
CA ALA A 489 21.98 -0.38 -2.19
C ALA A 489 21.10 0.77 -2.73
N LYS A 490 21.72 1.90 -3.13
CA LYS A 490 21.02 3.05 -3.73
C LYS A 490 20.36 2.72 -5.07
N ALA A 491 20.95 1.82 -5.85
CA ALA A 491 20.41 1.34 -7.12
C ALA A 491 19.34 0.26 -6.96
N GLY A 492 19.04 -0.17 -5.73
CA GLY A 492 17.95 -1.08 -5.41
C GLY A 492 18.31 -2.55 -5.45
N ALA A 493 19.58 -2.91 -5.23
CA ALA A 493 19.97 -4.29 -4.94
C ALA A 493 19.28 -4.81 -3.66
N THR A 494 19.13 -6.11 -3.55
CA THR A 494 18.79 -6.81 -2.29
C THR A 494 20.05 -6.90 -1.42
N VAL A 495 19.89 -7.07 -0.10
CA VAL A 495 21.04 -7.20 0.82
C VAL A 495 21.80 -8.48 0.47
N PRO A 496 23.11 -8.42 0.15
CA PRO A 496 23.89 -9.64 -0.05
C PRO A 496 24.19 -10.34 1.28
N GLY A 497 24.39 -11.65 1.23
CA GLY A 497 25.11 -12.36 2.28
C GLY A 497 26.60 -12.07 2.17
N VAL A 498 27.21 -11.51 3.23
CA VAL A 498 28.65 -11.29 3.31
C VAL A 498 29.32 -12.56 3.85
N GLY A 499 30.40 -13.02 3.21
CA GLY A 499 31.12 -14.23 3.65
C GLY A 499 30.27 -15.50 3.54
N TYR A 500 29.41 -15.60 2.52
CA TYR A 500 28.41 -16.66 2.42
C TYR A 500 29.05 -18.01 2.06
N GLU A 501 28.71 -19.05 2.84
CA GLU A 501 29.23 -20.42 2.69
C GLU A 501 28.28 -21.31 1.88
N LEU A 502 28.80 -21.93 0.82
CA LEU A 502 28.11 -22.95 0.04
C LEU A 502 28.31 -24.33 0.68
N ALA A 503 27.22 -24.94 1.14
CA ALA A 503 27.23 -26.31 1.66
C ALA A 503 26.81 -27.35 0.61
N ASN A 504 27.39 -28.54 0.66
CA ASN A 504 26.97 -29.68 -0.15
C ASN A 504 25.74 -30.41 0.43
N GLU A 505 25.25 -31.45 -0.26
CA GLU A 505 24.08 -32.26 0.17
C GLU A 505 24.21 -32.90 1.57
N LYS A 506 25.43 -32.96 2.12
CA LYS A 506 25.71 -33.50 3.46
C LYS A 506 25.91 -32.39 4.51
N GLY A 507 25.70 -31.13 4.15
CA GLY A 507 25.87 -29.97 5.03
C GLY A 507 27.33 -29.56 5.26
N ALA A 508 28.30 -30.08 4.50
CA ALA A 508 29.69 -29.65 4.61
C ALA A 508 29.94 -28.45 3.69
N VAL A 509 30.57 -27.40 4.22
CA VAL A 509 31.01 -26.22 3.46
C VAL A 509 32.05 -26.64 2.42
N VAL A 510 31.81 -26.28 1.16
CA VAL A 510 32.65 -26.64 0.02
C VAL A 510 33.21 -25.42 -0.73
N ALA A 511 32.63 -24.24 -0.53
CA ALA A 511 33.14 -22.96 -1.03
C ALA A 511 32.55 -21.82 -0.20
N ASP A 512 33.18 -20.64 -0.24
CA ASP A 512 32.67 -19.39 0.31
C ASP A 512 32.75 -18.27 -0.74
N ALA A 513 32.10 -17.14 -0.46
CA ALA A 513 32.10 -15.96 -1.32
C ALA A 513 32.10 -14.67 -0.48
N GLU A 514 32.74 -13.62 -0.97
CA GLU A 514 32.75 -12.31 -0.33
C GLU A 514 31.35 -11.71 -0.24
N LEU A 515 30.62 -11.74 -1.36
CA LEU A 515 29.22 -11.32 -1.45
C LEU A 515 28.41 -12.38 -2.20
N ALA A 516 27.23 -12.71 -1.70
CA ALA A 516 26.33 -13.65 -2.37
C ALA A 516 24.89 -13.16 -2.38
N TRP A 517 24.27 -13.21 -3.55
CA TRP A 517 22.85 -13.00 -3.76
C TRP A 517 22.20 -14.35 -4.04
N GLN A 518 21.62 -14.94 -2.98
CA GLN A 518 21.12 -16.32 -3.00
C GLN A 518 19.96 -16.52 -3.98
N THR A 519 19.05 -15.54 -4.08
CA THR A 519 17.89 -15.61 -4.97
C THR A 519 18.32 -15.59 -6.44
N GLU A 520 19.30 -14.76 -6.76
CA GLU A 520 19.85 -14.57 -8.10
C GLU A 520 20.97 -15.58 -8.43
N GLN A 521 21.36 -16.41 -7.47
CA GLN A 521 22.48 -17.35 -7.55
C GLN A 521 23.76 -16.67 -8.07
N LEU A 522 24.07 -15.50 -7.54
CA LEU A 522 25.25 -14.72 -7.89
C LEU A 522 26.24 -14.71 -6.71
N ALA A 523 27.49 -15.12 -6.97
CA ALA A 523 28.59 -15.09 -6.01
C ALA A 523 29.70 -14.17 -6.52
N VAL A 524 30.20 -13.31 -5.64
CA VAL A 524 31.34 -12.43 -5.88
C VAL A 524 32.52 -12.94 -5.09
N LEU A 525 33.61 -13.24 -5.79
CA LEU A 525 34.79 -13.88 -5.23
C LEU A 525 35.96 -12.89 -5.19
N ARG A 526 36.77 -12.99 -4.14
CA ARG A 526 38.05 -12.29 -4.04
C ARG A 526 39.12 -12.98 -4.92
N PRO A 527 40.23 -12.29 -5.22
CA PRO A 527 41.33 -12.85 -6.00
C PRO A 527 41.93 -14.14 -5.41
N ASP A 528 41.88 -14.30 -4.07
CA ASP A 528 42.39 -15.48 -3.36
C ASP A 528 41.46 -16.70 -3.43
N GLN A 529 40.26 -16.56 -4.02
CA GLN A 529 39.22 -17.60 -4.11
C GLN A 529 39.05 -18.18 -5.53
N ASP A 530 40.02 -18.00 -6.43
CA ASP A 530 39.97 -18.48 -7.83
C ASP A 530 39.72 -20.00 -7.94
N ASP A 531 40.25 -20.79 -7.00
CA ASP A 531 40.07 -22.24 -6.97
C ASP A 531 38.62 -22.65 -6.67
N LEU A 532 37.82 -21.77 -6.06
CA LEU A 532 36.42 -22.00 -5.71
C LEU A 532 35.43 -21.70 -6.84
N VAL A 533 35.87 -21.01 -7.90
CA VAL A 533 35.02 -20.64 -9.07
C VAL A 533 34.32 -21.87 -9.64
N SER A 534 35.08 -22.95 -9.85
CA SER A 534 34.55 -24.19 -10.42
C SER A 534 33.50 -24.86 -9.54
N VAL A 535 33.59 -24.71 -8.22
CA VAL A 535 32.66 -25.29 -7.24
C VAL A 535 31.32 -24.55 -7.29
N TRP A 536 31.37 -23.21 -7.29
CA TRP A 536 30.18 -22.37 -7.41
C TRP A 536 29.45 -22.58 -8.74
N GLN A 537 30.18 -22.61 -9.85
CA GLN A 537 29.61 -22.85 -11.18
C GLN A 537 28.99 -24.25 -11.31
N ALA A 538 29.63 -25.27 -10.72
CA ALA A 538 29.06 -26.62 -10.67
C ALA A 538 27.75 -26.68 -9.85
N ALA A 539 27.60 -25.79 -8.86
CA ALA A 539 26.37 -25.62 -8.08
C ALA A 539 25.31 -24.73 -8.78
N GLY A 540 25.58 -24.27 -10.01
CA GLY A 540 24.64 -23.48 -10.82
C GLY A 540 24.70 -21.98 -10.58
N TRP A 541 25.70 -21.49 -9.85
CA TRP A 541 25.84 -20.06 -9.56
C TRP A 541 26.65 -19.33 -10.62
N THR A 542 26.28 -18.08 -10.86
CA THR A 542 27.10 -17.13 -11.61
C THR A 542 28.19 -16.59 -10.69
N THR A 543 29.44 -16.63 -11.14
CA THR A 543 30.59 -16.17 -10.37
C THR A 543 31.20 -14.94 -11.01
N LEU A 544 31.41 -13.87 -10.24
CA LEU A 544 32.16 -12.68 -10.66
C LEU A 544 33.38 -12.54 -9.76
N MET A 545 34.57 -12.46 -10.36
CA MET A 545 35.83 -12.37 -9.61
C MET A 545 36.35 -10.94 -9.61
N LEU A 546 36.66 -10.42 -8.43
CA LEU A 546 37.29 -9.13 -8.23
C LEU A 546 38.76 -9.18 -8.67
N ASP A 547 39.29 -8.04 -9.11
CA ASP A 547 40.72 -7.87 -9.35
C ASP A 547 41.50 -7.68 -8.03
N ASP A 548 42.83 -7.73 -8.10
CA ASP A 548 43.73 -7.58 -6.93
C ASP A 548 43.54 -6.26 -6.17
N ALA A 549 42.93 -5.26 -6.82
CA ALA A 549 42.62 -3.95 -6.25
C ALA A 549 41.18 -3.83 -5.72
N TYR A 550 40.36 -4.89 -5.79
CA TYR A 550 38.95 -4.90 -5.41
C TYR A 550 38.11 -3.81 -6.11
N ALA A 551 38.55 -3.36 -7.28
CA ALA A 551 37.97 -2.24 -8.01
C ALA A 551 37.15 -2.70 -9.22
N GLN A 552 37.52 -3.83 -9.83
CA GLN A 552 36.97 -4.24 -11.11
C GLN A 552 36.61 -5.72 -11.17
N VAL A 553 35.64 -6.01 -12.04
CA VAL A 553 35.33 -7.36 -12.52
C VAL A 553 35.42 -7.28 -14.05
N GLU A 554 36.26 -8.11 -14.65
CA GLU A 554 36.44 -8.18 -16.12
C GLU A 554 36.66 -6.81 -16.81
N GLY A 555 37.44 -5.93 -16.17
CA GLY A 555 37.77 -4.60 -16.71
C GLY A 555 36.68 -3.55 -16.59
N ARG A 556 35.64 -3.79 -15.79
CA ARG A 556 34.58 -2.81 -15.47
C ARG A 556 34.52 -2.59 -13.96
N PRO A 557 34.11 -1.40 -13.48
CA PRO A 557 33.84 -1.18 -12.06
C PRO A 557 32.98 -2.30 -11.49
N TRP A 558 33.43 -2.95 -10.41
CA TRP A 558 32.82 -4.19 -9.93
C TRP A 558 31.32 -4.02 -9.61
N ALA A 559 30.95 -2.90 -8.97
CA ALA A 559 29.56 -2.59 -8.64
C ALA A 559 28.66 -2.43 -9.89
N VAL A 560 29.20 -1.96 -11.01
CA VAL A 560 28.47 -1.86 -12.28
C VAL A 560 28.28 -3.25 -12.90
N ALA A 561 29.30 -4.11 -12.83
CA ALA A 561 29.21 -5.48 -13.32
C ALA A 561 28.18 -6.31 -12.53
N ILE A 562 28.17 -6.17 -11.21
CA ILE A 562 27.16 -6.79 -10.34
C ILE A 562 25.77 -6.21 -10.59
N ALA A 563 25.63 -4.89 -10.70
CA ALA A 563 24.34 -4.29 -11.01
C ALA A 563 23.76 -4.88 -12.30
N ALA A 564 24.58 -5.04 -13.34
CA ALA A 564 24.17 -5.70 -14.57
C ALA A 564 23.74 -7.16 -14.36
N ALA A 565 24.47 -7.93 -13.55
CA ALA A 565 24.12 -9.31 -13.19
C ALA A 565 22.81 -9.41 -12.39
N LEU A 566 22.50 -8.39 -11.59
CA LEU A 566 21.26 -8.26 -10.82
C LEU A 566 20.10 -7.61 -11.62
N ASN A 567 20.28 -7.35 -12.91
CA ASN A 567 19.32 -6.63 -13.76
C ASN A 567 18.99 -5.20 -13.28
N LEU A 568 19.98 -4.52 -12.70
CA LEU A 568 19.92 -3.13 -12.23
C LEU A 568 20.76 -2.23 -13.14
N THR A 569 20.44 -0.92 -13.14
CA THR A 569 21.19 0.09 -13.90
C THR A 569 22.01 0.95 -12.96
N LEU A 570 23.33 0.93 -13.11
CA LEU A 570 24.27 1.76 -12.35
C LEU A 570 25.19 2.51 -13.33
N GLU A 571 25.12 3.85 -13.33
CA GLU A 571 25.99 4.68 -14.16
C GLU A 571 27.42 4.65 -13.59
N PRO A 572 28.46 4.52 -14.43
CA PRO A 572 29.85 4.57 -13.97
C PRO A 572 30.22 6.00 -13.56
N THR A 573 30.02 6.35 -12.29
CA THR A 573 30.47 7.64 -11.74
C THR A 573 31.96 7.60 -11.38
N GLN A 574 32.71 8.64 -11.76
CA GLN A 574 34.14 8.83 -11.43
C GLN A 574 34.43 8.93 -9.92
N GLU A 575 33.41 9.11 -9.07
CA GLU A 575 33.52 9.25 -7.61
C GLU A 575 33.65 7.91 -6.85
N LEU A 576 33.57 6.75 -7.51
CA LEU A 576 33.62 5.45 -6.83
C LEU A 576 35.04 4.98 -6.45
N TYR A 577 36.09 5.63 -6.95
CA TYR A 577 37.50 5.23 -6.74
C TYR A 577 38.47 6.43 -6.78
N THR A 578 38.20 7.48 -6.01
CA THR A 578 39.23 8.50 -5.73
C THR A 578 40.06 8.08 -4.53
N GLU A 579 41.33 7.76 -4.76
CA GLU A 579 42.38 7.69 -3.72
C GLU A 579 42.46 9.05 -3.00
N GLU A 580 42.47 9.04 -1.66
CA GLU A 580 43.04 10.14 -0.86
C GLU A 580 44.58 10.15 -0.98
#